data_AF-A0A7Z3H054-F1
#
_entry.id   AF-A0A7Z3H054-F1
#
_cell.length_a   1.000
_cell.length_b   1.000
_cell.length_c   1.000
_cell.angle_alpha   90.00
_cell.angle_beta   90.00
_cell.angle_gamma   90.00
#
_symmetry.space_group_name_H-M   'P 1'
#
loop_
_entity.id
_entity.type
_entity.pdbx_description
1 polymer ?
#
loop_
_entity_poly.entity_id
_entity_poly.type
_entity_poly.pdbx_seq_one_letter_code
_entity_poly.pdbx_strand_id
1 'polypeptide(L)'
;MQAVIYAGLRNGARDQQIFDALNYKYVIEVAKDFQLAPGTVRAAAKRISNVTVFELTLLGGGQPDGNRQSRCQFVPKGRALRLSQLSRHLPQP
;
A
#
# COMPACT_ATOMS: atom_id res chain seq x y z
N MET A 1 -2.22 -12.85 -17.00
CA MET A 1 -2.53 -11.53 -16.40
C MET A 1 -1.69 -11.37 -15.14
N GLN A 2 -0.88 -10.31 -15.05
CA GLN A 2 -0.05 -10.02 -13.89
C GLN A 2 -0.89 -9.30 -12.82
N ALA A 3 -0.80 -9.73 -11.56
CA ALA A 3 -1.58 -9.12 -10.48
C ALA A 3 -0.94 -7.77 -10.09
N VAL A 4 -1.61 -6.66 -10.44
CA VAL A 4 -1.20 -5.32 -10.00
C VAL A 4 -1.52 -5.18 -8.51
N ILE A 5 -0.49 -5.01 -7.68
CA ILE A 5 -0.66 -4.81 -6.23
C ILE A 5 -0.60 -3.31 -5.93
N TYR A 6 -1.69 -2.80 -5.39
CA TYR A 6 -1.75 -1.43 -4.89
C TYR A 6 -1.31 -1.39 -3.42
N ALA A 7 -0.06 -1.03 -3.17
CA ALA A 7 0.47 -0.93 -1.81
C ALA A 7 -0.27 0.15 -1.02
N GLY A 8 -0.85 -0.21 0.13
CA GLY A 8 -1.53 0.73 1.02
C GLY A 8 -2.98 1.07 0.66
N LEU A 9 -3.57 0.47 -0.39
CA LEU A 9 -4.99 0.63 -0.73
C LEU A 9 -5.79 -0.62 -0.35
N ARG A 10 -6.90 -0.40 0.37
CA ARG A 10 -7.82 -1.48 0.76
C ARG A 10 -8.64 -2.01 -0.42
N ASN A 11 -8.88 -1.19 -1.44
CA ASN A 11 -9.58 -1.59 -2.67
C ASN A 11 -9.08 -0.75 -3.86
N GLY A 12 -7.85 -1.01 -4.30
CA GLY A 12 -7.20 -0.23 -5.35
C GLY A 12 -7.94 -0.28 -6.69
N ALA A 13 -8.53 -1.43 -7.05
CA ALA A 13 -9.27 -1.57 -8.31
C ALA A 13 -10.48 -0.62 -8.39
N ARG A 14 -11.26 -0.48 -7.30
CA ARG A 14 -12.40 0.44 -7.26
C ARG A 14 -11.94 1.90 -7.35
N ASP A 15 -10.92 2.25 -6.57
CA ASP A 15 -10.41 3.63 -6.57
C ASP A 15 -9.80 4.00 -7.94
N GLN A 16 -9.16 3.03 -8.63
CA GLN A 16 -8.67 3.20 -10.00
C GLN A 16 -9.81 3.45 -10.98
N GLN A 17 -10.89 2.66 -10.93
CA GLN A 17 -12.07 2.87 -11.78
C GLN A 17 -12.70 4.25 -11.57
N ILE A 18 -12.74 4.72 -10.33
CA ILE A 18 -13.23 6.08 -10.00
C ILE A 18 -12.29 7.13 -10.60
N PHE A 19 -10.98 6.94 -10.48
CA PHE A 19 -9.99 7.84 -11.07
C PHE A 19 -10.08 7.89 -12.59
N ASP A 20 -10.24 6.74 -13.24
CA ASP A 20 -10.38 6.63 -14.69
C ASP A 20 -11.69 7.29 -15.18
N ALA A 21 -12.79 7.12 -14.44
CA ALA A 21 -14.07 7.74 -14.77
C ALA A 21 -14.02 9.28 -14.68
N LEU A 22 -13.21 9.83 -13.77
CA LEU A 22 -13.03 11.27 -13.62
C LEU A 22 -12.29 11.92 -14.80
N ASN A 23 -11.61 11.14 -15.66
CA ASN A 23 -10.99 11.68 -16.88
C ASN A 23 -12.04 12.09 -17.92
N TYR A 24 -13.25 11.52 -17.85
CA TYR A 24 -14.30 11.72 -18.85
C TYR A 24 -15.57 12.37 -18.30
N LYS A 25 -15.80 12.31 -16.98
CA LYS A 25 -17.02 12.77 -16.30
C LYS A 25 -16.71 13.67 -15.11
N TYR A 26 -17.66 14.52 -14.76
CA TYR A 26 -17.53 15.36 -13.56
C TYR A 26 -17.72 14.55 -12.27
N VAL A 27 -17.11 15.04 -11.17
CA VAL A 27 -17.19 14.42 -9.83
C VAL A 27 -18.62 14.11 -9.40
N ILE A 28 -19.59 14.96 -9.73
CA ILE A 28 -21.00 14.78 -9.35
C ILE A 28 -21.63 13.61 -10.11
N GLU A 29 -21.26 13.40 -11.37
CA GLU A 29 -21.77 12.30 -12.21
C GLU A 29 -21.16 10.98 -11.78
N VAL A 30 -19.84 10.95 -11.56
CA VAL A 30 -19.14 9.79 -11.02
C VAL A 30 -19.68 9.42 -9.64
N ALA A 31 -19.98 10.41 -8.79
CA ALA A 31 -20.61 10.17 -7.49
C ALA A 31 -21.97 9.46 -7.61
N LYS A 32 -22.79 9.83 -8.61
CA LYS A 32 -24.08 9.17 -8.88
C LYS A 32 -23.89 7.75 -9.39
N ASP A 33 -23.01 7.55 -10.38
CA ASP A 33 -22.75 6.25 -11.00
C ASP A 33 -22.28 5.20 -9.96
N PHE A 34 -21.40 5.63 -9.05
CA PHE A 34 -20.85 4.75 -8.01
C PHE A 34 -21.65 4.76 -6.70
N GLN A 35 -22.75 5.52 -6.63
CA GLN A 35 -23.59 5.71 -5.43
C GLN A 35 -22.76 6.13 -4.20
N LEU A 36 -21.83 7.06 -4.40
CA LEU A 36 -20.90 7.56 -3.38
C LEU A 36 -21.12 9.04 -3.13
N ALA A 37 -20.71 9.51 -1.94
CA ALA A 37 -20.61 10.94 -1.70
C ALA A 37 -19.50 11.56 -2.56
N PRO A 38 -19.67 12.79 -3.08
CA PRO A 38 -18.64 13.48 -3.87
C PRO A 38 -17.29 13.62 -3.15
N GLY A 39 -17.31 13.78 -1.82
CA GLY A 39 -16.09 13.83 -1.00
C GLY A 39 -15.31 12.51 -1.05
N THR A 40 -16.01 11.37 -1.06
CA THR A 40 -15.41 10.03 -1.15
C THR A 40 -14.76 9.81 -2.52
N VAL A 41 -15.38 10.32 -3.60
CA VAL A 41 -14.83 10.28 -4.96
C VAL A 41 -13.53 11.09 -5.05
N ARG A 42 -13.50 12.30 -4.49
CA ARG A 42 -12.27 13.12 -4.43
C ARG A 42 -11.17 12.45 -3.60
N ALA A 43 -11.54 11.84 -2.48
CA ALA A 43 -10.59 11.12 -1.63
C ALA A 43 -10.03 9.87 -2.33
N ALA A 44 -10.84 9.14 -3.10
CA ALA A 44 -10.41 8.00 -3.91
C ALA A 44 -9.39 8.44 -4.98
N ALA A 45 -9.70 9.52 -5.72
CA ALA A 45 -8.79 10.06 -6.72
C ALA A 45 -7.44 10.47 -6.09
N LYS A 46 -7.47 11.15 -4.94
CA LYS A 46 -6.26 11.54 -4.20
C LYS A 46 -5.46 10.34 -3.69
N ARG A 47 -6.14 9.24 -3.34
CA ARG A 47 -5.47 8.00 -2.91
C ARG A 47 -4.71 7.35 -4.05
N ILE A 48 -5.30 7.28 -5.25
CA ILE A 48 -4.65 6.74 -6.45
C ILE A 48 -3.48 7.62 -6.88
N SER A 49 -3.63 8.95 -6.87
CA SER A 49 -2.53 9.87 -7.24
C SER A 49 -1.31 9.73 -6.33
N ASN A 50 -1.50 9.31 -5.09
CA ASN A 50 -0.44 9.15 -4.10
C ASN A 50 0.09 7.71 -4.01
N VAL A 51 -0.53 6.76 -4.73
CA VAL A 51 -0.14 5.36 -4.64
C VAL A 51 1.15 5.12 -5.41
N THR A 52 2.05 4.34 -4.83
CA THR A 52 3.23 3.85 -5.53
C THR A 52 2.90 2.47 -6.10
N VAL A 53 2.97 2.36 -7.43
CA VAL A 53 2.71 1.10 -8.15
C VAL A 53 4.04 0.37 -8.34
N PHE A 54 4.08 -0.90 -7.95
CA PHE A 54 5.26 -1.75 -8.14
C PHE A 54 4.92 -2.90 -9.06
N GLU A 55 5.71 -3.07 -10.13
CA GLU A 55 5.65 -4.26 -10.97
C GLU A 55 6.57 -5.34 -10.39
N LEU A 56 5.97 -6.39 -9.84
CA LEU A 56 6.71 -7.52 -9.30
C LEU A 56 6.85 -8.59 -10.37
N THR A 57 8.09 -8.94 -10.70
CA THR A 57 8.43 -10.09 -11.54
C THR A 57 8.93 -11.23 -10.66
N LEU A 58 8.21 -12.36 -10.68
CA LEU A 58 8.66 -13.57 -10.01
C LEU A 58 9.79 -14.21 -10.83
N LEU A 59 11.02 -14.02 -10.37
CA LEU A 59 12.18 -14.76 -10.87
C LEU A 59 12.15 -16.13 -10.16
N GLY A 60 11.68 -17.16 -10.88
CA GLY A 60 11.33 -18.46 -10.31
C GLY A 60 12.41 -19.08 -9.40
N GLY A 61 11.97 -19.63 -8.27
CA GLY A 61 12.75 -20.44 -7.34
C GLY A 61 12.37 -21.92 -7.41
N GLY A 62 12.34 -22.48 -8.62
CA GLY A 62 12.05 -23.90 -8.83
C GLY A 62 13.25 -24.77 -8.45
N GLN A 63 13.48 -24.97 -7.16
CA GLN A 63 14.20 -26.15 -6.70
C GLN A 63 13.12 -27.17 -6.27
N PRO A 64 13.02 -28.34 -6.91
CA PRO A 64 11.99 -29.31 -6.58
C PRO A 64 12.15 -29.76 -5.13
N ASP A 65 11.02 -29.93 -4.46
CA ASP A 65 10.88 -30.38 -3.08
C ASP A 65 11.92 -31.42 -2.68
N GLY A 66 12.84 -31.02 -1.80
CA GLY A 66 13.90 -31.95 -1.39
C GLY A 66 14.84 -31.48 -0.29
N ASN A 67 14.55 -30.42 0.47
CA ASN A 67 15.02 -30.41 1.86
C ASN A 67 14.31 -29.36 2.71
N ARG A 68 13.73 -29.83 3.79
CA ARG A 68 13.24 -29.03 4.91
C ARG A 68 14.45 -28.36 5.56
N GLN A 69 14.26 -27.11 6.01
CA GLN A 69 15.14 -26.34 6.89
C GLN A 69 16.39 -25.72 6.24
N SER A 70 16.40 -24.38 6.12
CA SER A 70 17.36 -23.55 6.85
C SER A 70 17.12 -22.04 6.62
N ARG A 71 16.81 -21.35 7.71
CA ARG A 71 17.08 -19.91 7.96
C ARG A 71 16.69 -18.92 6.87
N CYS A 72 15.45 -18.43 6.94
CA CYS A 72 15.17 -17.06 6.53
C CYS A 72 15.89 -16.10 7.48
N GLN A 73 17.14 -15.76 7.18
CA GLN A 73 17.78 -14.57 7.72
C GLN A 73 17.10 -13.38 7.06
N PHE A 74 16.10 -12.83 7.74
CA PHE A 74 15.64 -11.48 7.45
C PHE A 74 16.79 -10.54 7.82
N VAL A 75 17.54 -10.06 6.82
CA VAL A 75 18.53 -9.00 7.01
C VAL A 75 17.82 -7.68 6.68
N PRO A 76 17.33 -6.92 7.67
CA PRO A 76 16.87 -5.56 7.40
C PRO A 76 18.08 -4.72 7.01
N LYS A 77 18.17 -4.31 5.74
CA LYS A 77 19.01 -3.18 5.35
C LYS A 77 18.34 -1.88 5.82
N GLY A 78 18.46 -1.61 7.10
CA GLY A 78 18.01 -0.37 7.73
C GLY A 78 18.86 -0.10 8.96
N ARG A 79 19.59 1.03 8.96
CA ARG A 79 20.41 1.48 10.09
C ARG A 79 19.55 1.49 11.36
N ALA A 80 19.96 0.71 12.36
CA ALA A 80 19.45 0.79 13.71
C ALA A 80 19.88 2.13 14.33
N LEU A 81 18.99 3.13 14.31
CA LEU A 81 19.09 4.22 15.27
C LEU A 81 18.63 3.63 16.62
N ARG A 82 19.61 3.30 17.45
CA ARG A 82 19.42 2.85 18.83
C ARG A 82 18.47 3.83 19.54
N LEU A 83 17.33 3.32 20.00
CA LEU A 83 16.62 3.93 21.12
C LEU A 83 17.56 3.88 22.33
N SER A 84 18.15 5.01 22.70
CA SER A 84 18.71 5.18 24.03
C SER A 84 17.54 5.19 25.01
N GLN A 85 17.44 4.11 25.79
CA GLN A 85 16.61 4.02 26.98
C GLN A 85 16.96 5.19 27.90
N LEU A 86 16.08 6.19 28.01
CA LEU A 86 16.22 7.24 29.01
C LEU A 86 15.40 6.85 30.24
N SER A 87 16.16 6.65 31.30
CA SER A 87 15.78 6.16 32.61
C SER A 87 14.72 7.05 33.27
N ARG A 88 13.73 6.42 33.89
CA ARG A 88 12.76 7.09 34.77
C ARG A 88 13.49 7.57 36.03
N HIS A 89 13.58 8.87 36.24
CA HIS A 89 13.69 9.44 37.58
C HIS A 89 13.07 10.85 37.61
N LEU A 90 11.95 10.96 38.33
CA LEU A 90 11.41 12.22 38.86
C LEU A 90 12.41 12.83 39.85
N PRO A 91 12.46 14.17 39.92
CA PRO A 91 12.30 14.80 41.22
C PRO A 91 11.30 15.96 41.21
N GLN A 92 10.55 16.06 42.32
CA GLN A 92 9.70 17.19 42.70
C GLN A 92 10.57 18.38 43.13
N PRO A 93 10.06 19.60 42.95
CA PRO A 93 9.85 20.48 44.11
C PRO A 93 8.38 20.86 44.32
#